data_AF-A0A6V8KUL9-F1
#
_entry.id   AF-A0A6V8KUL9-F1
#
_cell.length_a   1.000
_cell.length_b   1.000
_cell.length_c   1.000
_cell.angle_alpha   90.00
_cell.angle_beta   90.00
_cell.angle_gamma   90.00
#
_symmetry.space_group_name_H-M   'P 1'
#
loop_
_entity.id
_entity.type
_entity.pdbx_description
1 polymer ?
#
loop_
_entity_poly.entity_id
_entity_poly.type
_entity_poly.pdbx_seq_one_letter_code
_entity_poly.pdbx_strand_id
1 'polypeptide(L)'
;MGGQPPRPGPQSHRLLRRAHPERLYAFACPQAEHVDGPEWSDGEHEVRRWCRLLEWYGIPTDPTDLALLPPPVPPRAGVAVVHPGAKAAERHWPPQRFAAVARHLAARGFDVAVTGSAAERPIAECVAELAGLGEDSVLAGSTDPAELAGVVAHAKLVVSGDTGVAHLATAYRIPSVVLFGPVTPDLWGPPPDRPEHRALWRGPAVGSIGVEEVLAAVDEVTCAAAA
;
A
#
# COMPACT_ATOMS: atom_id res chain seq x y z
N MET A 1 26.25 17.23 -6.15
CA MET A 1 26.50 15.79 -6.31
C MET A 1 25.32 15.04 -5.71
N GLY A 2 24.31 14.74 -6.52
CA GLY A 2 23.14 13.99 -6.06
C GLY A 2 23.56 12.55 -5.81
N GLY A 3 23.62 12.13 -4.56
CA GLY A 3 23.89 10.74 -4.20
C GLY A 3 22.76 9.89 -4.74
N GLN A 4 23.10 8.97 -5.64
CA GLN A 4 22.19 7.91 -6.06
C GLN A 4 21.74 7.17 -4.79
N PRO A 5 20.44 6.91 -4.59
CA PRO A 5 19.97 6.19 -3.41
C PRO A 5 20.71 4.85 -3.29
N PRO A 6 20.94 4.34 -2.07
CA PRO A 6 21.68 3.10 -1.89
C PRO A 6 20.95 1.97 -2.62
N ARG A 7 21.60 1.43 -3.66
CA ARG A 7 21.15 0.20 -4.31
C ARG A 7 21.11 -0.91 -3.25
N PRO A 8 20.19 -1.88 -3.35
CA PRO A 8 20.23 -3.07 -2.50
C PRO A 8 21.64 -3.63 -2.48
N GLY A 9 22.14 -3.69 -1.26
CA GLY A 9 23.55 -3.46 -1.05
C GLY A 9 24.35 -4.74 -0.90
N PRO A 10 25.67 -4.58 -0.83
CA PRO A 10 26.56 -5.65 -0.41
C PRO A 10 26.29 -6.12 1.03
N GLN A 11 25.60 -5.32 1.85
CA GLN A 11 25.25 -5.67 3.23
C GLN A 11 24.30 -6.88 3.31
N SER A 12 23.18 -6.86 2.57
CA SER A 12 22.22 -7.97 2.55
C SER A 12 22.87 -9.25 2.03
N HIS A 13 23.69 -9.16 0.98
CA HIS A 13 24.46 -10.29 0.45
C HIS A 13 25.39 -10.89 1.50
N ARG A 14 26.17 -10.06 2.19
CA ARG A 14 27.09 -10.51 3.25
C ARG A 14 26.33 -11.16 4.42
N LEU A 15 25.17 -10.62 4.79
CA LEU A 15 24.31 -11.22 5.83
C LEU A 15 23.77 -12.58 5.40
N LEU A 16 23.25 -12.71 4.18
CA LEU A 16 22.75 -13.98 3.66
C LEU A 16 23.87 -15.02 3.51
N ARG A 17 25.07 -14.63 3.02
CA ARG A 17 26.24 -15.54 2.93
C ARG A 17 26.67 -16.08 4.30
N ARG A 18 26.54 -15.30 5.37
CA ARG A 18 26.84 -15.75 6.75
C ARG A 18 25.88 -16.82 7.27
N ALA A 19 24.70 -16.95 6.67
CA ALA A 19 23.80 -18.06 6.96
C ALA A 19 24.24 -19.39 6.31
N HIS A 20 25.36 -19.39 5.56
CA HIS A 20 25.90 -20.55 4.85
C HIS A 20 24.86 -21.31 4.01
N PRO A 21 24.09 -20.62 3.15
CA PRO A 21 23.09 -21.28 2.33
C PRO A 21 23.75 -22.19 1.30
N GLU A 22 23.09 -23.31 0.98
CA GLU A 22 23.53 -24.19 -0.12
C GLU A 22 23.52 -23.45 -1.46
N ARG A 23 22.50 -22.61 -1.69
CA ARG A 23 22.35 -21.75 -2.85
C ARG A 23 21.86 -20.37 -2.43
N LEU A 24 22.45 -19.32 -3.00
CA LEU A 24 22.04 -17.94 -2.77
C LEU A 24 21.39 -17.37 -4.03
N TYR A 25 20.08 -17.11 -3.96
CA TYR A 25 19.39 -16.37 -5.00
C TYR A 25 19.39 -14.89 -4.66
N ALA A 26 20.11 -14.11 -5.47
CA ALA A 26 20.19 -12.67 -5.33
C ALA A 26 20.48 -12.01 -6.69
N PHE A 27 20.26 -10.70 -6.77
CA PHE A 27 20.72 -9.88 -7.88
C PHE A 27 22.25 -9.82 -7.92
N ALA A 28 22.83 -9.64 -9.09
CA ALA A 28 24.27 -9.45 -9.20
C ALA A 28 24.72 -8.22 -8.38
N CYS A 29 25.71 -8.45 -7.50
CA CYS A 29 26.36 -7.46 -6.65
C CYS A 29 27.88 -7.73 -6.59
N PRO A 30 28.66 -7.18 -7.54
CA PRO A 30 30.13 -7.36 -7.56
C PRO A 30 30.82 -6.91 -6.27
N GLN A 31 30.28 -5.90 -5.59
CA GLN A 31 30.78 -5.37 -4.30
C GLN A 31 30.66 -6.37 -3.12
N ALA A 32 29.86 -7.42 -3.29
CA ALA A 32 29.74 -8.55 -2.36
C ALA A 32 30.26 -9.87 -2.94
N GLU A 33 30.99 -9.80 -4.07
CA GLU A 33 31.52 -10.95 -4.80
C GLU A 33 30.42 -11.91 -5.25
N HIS A 34 29.22 -11.39 -5.52
CA HIS A 34 28.08 -12.17 -6.02
C HIS A 34 27.78 -11.71 -7.45
N VAL A 35 28.07 -12.55 -8.44
CA VAL A 35 27.84 -12.21 -9.86
C VAL A 35 26.82 -13.11 -10.55
N ASP A 36 26.44 -14.22 -9.90
CA ASP A 36 25.38 -15.10 -10.38
C ASP A 36 24.02 -14.47 -10.03
N GLY A 37 23.37 -13.85 -11.00
CA GLY A 37 22.08 -13.19 -10.78
C GLY A 37 21.79 -12.14 -11.84
N PRO A 38 20.53 -11.74 -11.99
CA PRO A 38 20.19 -10.68 -12.90
C PRO A 38 20.68 -9.32 -12.38
N GLU A 39 20.88 -8.35 -13.26
CA GLU A 39 21.25 -6.99 -12.86
C GLU A 39 20.08 -6.26 -12.17
N TRP A 40 20.40 -5.40 -11.21
CA TRP A 40 19.42 -4.55 -10.54
C TRP A 40 18.95 -3.40 -11.46
N SER A 41 17.65 -3.16 -11.51
CA SER A 41 17.03 -2.06 -12.27
C SER A 41 16.12 -1.21 -11.37
N ASP A 42 16.47 0.07 -11.22
CA ASP A 42 15.72 1.03 -10.39
C ASP A 42 14.36 1.41 -11.01
N GLY A 43 14.25 1.39 -12.35
CA GLY A 43 13.04 1.76 -13.10
C GLY A 43 12.03 0.62 -13.29
N GLU A 44 12.24 -0.52 -12.64
CA GLU A 44 11.41 -1.70 -12.76
C GLU A 44 10.33 -1.75 -11.68
N HIS A 45 9.11 -2.15 -12.04
CA HIS A 45 8.05 -2.40 -11.08
C HIS A 45 8.46 -3.49 -10.07
N GLU A 46 8.17 -3.28 -8.79
CA GLU A 46 8.66 -4.13 -7.69
C GLU A 46 8.35 -5.61 -7.89
N VAL A 47 7.09 -5.94 -8.20
CA VAL A 47 6.65 -7.32 -8.49
C VAL A 47 7.47 -7.95 -9.62
N ARG A 48 7.62 -7.24 -10.75
CA ARG A 48 8.35 -7.74 -11.92
C ARG A 48 9.83 -7.96 -11.59
N ARG A 49 10.41 -7.08 -10.77
CA ARG A 49 11.78 -7.22 -10.30
C ARG A 49 11.99 -8.54 -9.56
N TRP A 50 11.13 -8.88 -8.61
CA TRP A 50 11.23 -10.14 -7.87
C TRP A 50 10.90 -11.36 -8.72
N CYS A 51 9.92 -11.28 -9.63
CA CYS A 51 9.65 -12.33 -10.63
C CYS A 51 10.89 -12.63 -11.49
N ARG A 52 11.51 -11.59 -12.04
CA ARG A 52 12.72 -11.71 -12.86
C ARG A 52 13.90 -12.33 -12.10
N LEU A 53 14.03 -12.05 -10.80
CA LEU A 53 15.01 -12.72 -9.95
C LEU A 53 14.78 -14.24 -9.92
N LEU A 54 13.54 -14.67 -9.67
CA LEU A 54 13.20 -16.08 -9.58
C LEU A 54 13.34 -16.80 -10.94
N GLU A 55 12.89 -16.14 -12.01
CA GLU A 55 12.99 -16.66 -13.38
C GLU A 55 14.44 -16.87 -13.83
N TRP A 56 15.37 -16.00 -13.41
CA TRP A 56 16.81 -16.18 -13.66
C TRP A 56 17.31 -17.54 -13.15
N TYR A 57 16.79 -18.02 -12.02
CA TYR A 57 17.14 -19.31 -11.43
C TYR A 57 16.23 -20.46 -11.87
N GLY A 58 15.42 -20.25 -12.92
CA GLY A 58 14.54 -21.27 -13.51
C GLY A 58 13.28 -21.54 -12.69
N ILE A 59 12.88 -20.64 -11.79
CA ILE A 59 11.62 -20.73 -11.06
C ILE A 59 10.54 -19.96 -11.84
N PRO A 60 9.48 -20.63 -12.34
CA PRO A 60 8.40 -19.96 -13.04
C PRO A 60 7.67 -18.97 -12.12
N THR A 61 7.30 -17.81 -12.65
CA THR A 61 6.50 -16.81 -11.93
C THR A 61 5.41 -16.22 -12.78
N ASP A 62 4.38 -15.69 -12.14
CA ASP A 62 3.33 -14.89 -12.78
C ASP A 62 3.22 -13.54 -12.05
N PRO A 63 3.63 -12.42 -12.67
CA PRO A 63 3.57 -11.10 -12.03
C PRO A 63 2.13 -10.57 -11.88
N THR A 64 1.13 -11.27 -12.43
CA THR A 64 -0.30 -10.93 -12.29
C THR A 64 -0.97 -11.68 -11.13
N ASP A 65 -0.36 -12.77 -10.66
CA ASP A 65 -0.82 -13.58 -9.52
C ASP A 65 -0.45 -12.92 -8.18
N LEU A 66 -1.18 -11.86 -7.88
CA LEU A 66 -1.06 -11.12 -6.62
C LEU A 66 -2.15 -11.50 -5.61
N ALA A 67 -3.03 -12.45 -5.95
CA ALA A 67 -4.22 -12.73 -5.19
C ALA A 67 -3.89 -13.47 -3.89
N LEU A 68 -4.42 -13.00 -2.77
CA LEU A 68 -4.37 -13.72 -1.50
C LEU A 68 -5.74 -14.28 -1.17
N LEU A 69 -5.76 -15.44 -0.50
CA LEU A 69 -6.98 -15.98 0.07
C LEU A 69 -7.43 -15.08 1.23
N PRO A 70 -8.69 -14.62 1.24
CA PRO A 70 -9.17 -13.76 2.31
C PRO A 70 -9.14 -14.54 3.64
N PRO A 71 -8.65 -13.92 4.73
CA PRO A 71 -8.76 -14.50 6.07
C PRO A 71 -10.24 -14.57 6.51
N PRO A 72 -10.54 -15.28 7.62
CA PRO A 72 -11.89 -15.29 8.19
C PRO A 72 -12.45 -13.88 8.42
N VAL A 73 -13.78 -13.76 8.34
CA VAL A 73 -14.48 -12.48 8.52
C VAL A 73 -14.20 -11.93 9.93
N PRO A 74 -13.64 -10.71 10.06
CA PRO A 74 -13.41 -10.09 11.37
C PRO A 74 -14.73 -9.61 11.99
N PRO A 75 -14.75 -9.29 13.30
CA PRO A 75 -15.94 -8.75 13.97
C PRO A 75 -16.53 -7.49 13.32
N ARG A 76 -15.67 -6.65 12.72
CA ARG A 76 -16.08 -5.48 11.94
C ARG A 76 -15.66 -5.64 10.48
N ALA A 77 -16.65 -5.91 9.62
CA ALA A 77 -16.50 -6.15 8.20
C ALA A 77 -17.46 -5.26 7.40
N GLY A 78 -17.24 -5.14 6.09
CA GLY A 78 -18.09 -4.33 5.21
C GLY A 78 -17.92 -2.82 5.38
N VAL A 79 -16.79 -2.38 5.95
CA VAL A 79 -16.48 -0.97 6.18
C VAL A 79 -15.74 -0.33 5.01
N ALA A 80 -15.78 1.00 4.92
CA ALA A 80 -14.83 1.77 4.13
C ALA A 80 -13.61 2.11 5.01
N VAL A 81 -12.43 1.64 4.63
CA VAL A 81 -11.18 1.89 5.35
C VAL A 81 -10.58 3.21 4.90
N VAL A 82 -10.29 4.09 5.86
CA VAL A 82 -9.46 5.27 5.66
C VAL A 82 -8.18 5.08 6.48
N HIS A 83 -7.03 5.07 5.82
CA HIS A 83 -5.73 4.87 6.46
C HIS A 83 -4.85 6.12 6.30
N PRO A 84 -4.87 7.05 7.27
CA PRO A 84 -4.10 8.29 7.19
C PRO A 84 -2.62 8.13 7.52
N GLY A 85 -2.24 7.00 8.13
CA GLY A 85 -0.88 6.70 8.54
C GLY A 85 0.09 6.55 7.37
N ALA A 86 1.33 6.99 7.58
CA ALA A 86 2.45 6.66 6.72
C ALA A 86 3.75 6.69 7.54
N LYS A 87 4.69 5.80 7.20
CA LYS A 87 5.97 5.68 7.91
C LYS A 87 6.90 6.89 7.69
N ALA A 88 6.85 7.51 6.51
CA ALA A 88 7.74 8.58 6.10
C ALA A 88 6.96 9.90 5.97
N ALA A 89 7.50 11.00 6.49
CA ALA A 89 6.78 12.28 6.58
C ALA A 89 6.40 12.84 5.20
N GLU A 90 7.24 12.61 4.19
CA GLU A 90 7.00 12.98 2.80
C GLU A 90 5.82 12.23 2.15
N ARG A 91 5.32 11.17 2.79
CA ARG A 91 4.13 10.40 2.39
C ARG A 91 2.87 10.79 3.18
N HIS A 92 2.95 11.75 4.11
CA HIS A 92 1.76 12.22 4.85
C HIS A 92 0.90 13.14 4.00
N TRP A 93 -0.34 12.72 3.75
CA TRP A 93 -1.38 13.61 3.26
C TRP A 93 -2.10 14.26 4.45
N PRO A 94 -2.43 15.58 4.41
CA PRO A 94 -2.94 16.28 5.58
C PRO A 94 -4.18 15.62 6.22
N PRO A 95 -4.26 15.51 7.57
CA PRO A 95 -5.38 14.88 8.26
C PRO A 95 -6.75 15.46 7.89
N GLN A 96 -6.83 16.79 7.71
CA GLN A 96 -8.08 17.48 7.34
C GLN A 96 -8.62 17.00 5.98
N ARG A 97 -7.72 16.58 5.08
CA ARG A 97 -8.09 16.07 3.77
C ARG A 97 -8.59 14.63 3.84
N PHE A 98 -7.96 13.78 4.66
CA PHE A 98 -8.52 12.47 4.99
C PHE A 98 -9.88 12.58 5.69
N ALA A 99 -10.05 13.57 6.59
CA ALA A 99 -11.32 13.83 7.25
C ALA A 99 -12.42 14.22 6.25
N ALA A 100 -12.11 14.98 5.21
CA ALA A 100 -13.05 15.29 4.13
C ALA A 100 -13.50 14.03 3.38
N VAL A 101 -12.58 13.10 3.08
CA VAL A 101 -12.90 11.80 2.48
C VAL A 101 -13.78 10.95 3.40
N ALA A 102 -13.40 10.84 4.67
CA ALA A 102 -14.14 10.07 5.66
C ALA A 102 -15.58 10.61 5.84
N ARG A 103 -15.74 11.93 5.91
CA ARG A 103 -17.05 12.59 5.97
C ARG A 103 -17.89 12.33 4.72
N HIS A 104 -17.28 12.40 3.53
CA HIS A 104 -17.94 12.11 2.26
C HIS A 104 -18.48 10.67 2.21
N LEU A 105 -17.67 9.70 2.63
CA LEU A 105 -18.07 8.30 2.71
C LEU A 105 -19.22 8.08 3.71
N ALA A 106 -19.12 8.67 4.90
CA ALA A 106 -20.18 8.57 5.91
C ALA A 106 -21.49 9.20 5.42
N ALA A 107 -21.45 10.35 4.74
CA ALA A 107 -22.62 11.00 4.15
C ALA A 107 -23.29 10.13 3.06
N ARG A 108 -22.54 9.23 2.43
CA ARG A 108 -23.04 8.24 1.46
C ARG A 108 -23.47 6.92 2.10
N GLY A 109 -23.47 6.83 3.43
CA GLY A 109 -23.97 5.67 4.18
C GLY A 109 -22.94 4.56 4.39
N PHE A 110 -21.65 4.79 4.12
CA PHE A 110 -20.61 3.83 4.47
C PHE A 110 -20.35 3.84 5.98
N ASP A 111 -20.18 2.65 6.58
CA ASP A 111 -19.51 2.52 7.88
C ASP A 111 -18.01 2.76 7.68
N VAL A 112 -17.45 3.80 8.29
CA VAL A 112 -16.05 4.21 8.09
C VAL A 112 -15.19 3.71 9.25
N ALA A 113 -14.08 3.06 8.91
CA ALA A 113 -13.05 2.66 9.86
C ALA A 113 -11.74 3.42 9.58
N VAL A 114 -11.27 4.20 10.56
CA VAL A 114 -9.97 4.89 10.49
C VAL A 114 -8.90 4.00 11.10
N THR A 115 -7.97 3.53 10.28
CA THR A 115 -6.98 2.50 10.66
C THR A 115 -5.58 3.09 10.83
N GLY A 116 -4.70 2.36 11.52
CA GLY A 116 -3.33 2.77 11.79
C GLY A 116 -2.66 1.87 12.83
N SER A 117 -1.37 2.01 12.99
CA SER A 117 -0.65 1.46 14.15
C SER A 117 -1.00 2.23 15.43
N ALA A 118 -0.56 1.71 16.59
CA ALA A 118 -0.70 2.41 17.87
C ALA A 118 -0.02 3.80 17.86
N ALA A 119 1.10 3.95 17.14
CA ALA A 119 1.80 5.22 17.00
C ALA A 119 1.04 6.22 16.10
N GLU A 120 0.16 5.72 15.21
CA GLU A 120 -0.66 6.52 14.30
C GLU A 120 -2.06 6.79 14.86
N ARG A 121 -2.37 6.32 16.07
CA ARG A 121 -3.66 6.57 16.70
C ARG A 121 -3.99 8.07 16.83
N PRO A 122 -3.07 8.96 17.23
CA PRO A 122 -3.40 10.40 17.34
C PRO A 122 -3.83 11.04 16.01
N ILE A 123 -3.23 10.64 14.88
CA ILE A 123 -3.66 11.15 13.57
C ILE A 123 -5.00 10.54 13.15
N ALA A 124 -5.26 9.27 13.47
CA ALA A 124 -6.54 8.63 13.20
C ALA A 124 -7.69 9.27 14.00
N GLU A 125 -7.48 9.56 15.28
CA GLU A 125 -8.44 10.26 16.14
C GLU A 125 -8.73 11.67 15.61
N CYS A 126 -7.69 12.42 15.21
CA CYS A 126 -7.84 13.73 14.58
C CYS A 126 -8.68 13.67 13.30
N VAL A 127 -8.46 12.66 12.46
CA VAL A 127 -9.26 12.44 11.24
C VAL A 127 -10.73 12.15 11.58
N ALA A 128 -10.97 11.25 12.55
CA ALA A 128 -12.33 10.89 12.98
C ALA A 128 -13.08 12.09 13.57
N GLU A 129 -12.44 12.85 14.46
CA GLU A 129 -13.00 14.07 15.08
C GLU A 129 -13.37 15.11 14.01
N LEU A 130 -12.43 15.44 13.13
CA LEU A 130 -12.66 16.41 12.04
C LEU A 130 -13.74 15.95 11.07
N ALA A 131 -13.91 14.63 10.88
CA ALA A 131 -14.94 14.06 10.03
C ALA A 131 -16.31 14.01 10.71
N GLY A 132 -16.38 14.16 12.04
CA GLY A 132 -17.61 13.99 12.82
C GLY A 132 -17.99 12.53 13.04
N LEU A 133 -17.02 11.61 13.04
CA LEU A 133 -17.22 10.19 13.30
C LEU A 133 -17.17 9.89 14.80
N GLY A 134 -17.81 8.80 15.22
CA GLY A 134 -17.71 8.29 16.59
C GLY A 134 -16.32 7.73 16.90
N GLU A 135 -15.95 7.69 18.19
CA GLU A 135 -14.67 7.11 18.65
C GLU A 135 -14.52 5.64 18.24
N ASP A 136 -15.63 4.92 18.15
CA ASP A 136 -15.69 3.53 17.70
C ASP A 136 -15.23 3.36 16.24
N SER A 137 -15.22 4.42 15.42
CA SER A 137 -14.65 4.40 14.06
C SER A 137 -13.12 4.24 14.04
N VAL A 138 -12.42 4.54 15.14
CA VAL A 138 -10.95 4.49 15.21
C VAL A 138 -10.49 3.08 15.59
N LEU A 139 -9.92 2.38 14.61
CA LEU A 139 -9.29 1.07 14.81
C LEU A 139 -7.77 1.16 14.98
N ALA A 140 -7.20 2.36 14.86
CA ALA A 140 -5.77 2.57 14.97
C ALA A 140 -5.22 2.14 16.34
N GLY A 141 -4.27 1.20 16.35
CA GLY A 141 -3.74 0.61 17.57
C GLY A 141 -4.62 -0.44 18.26
N SER A 142 -5.80 -0.72 17.71
CA SER A 142 -6.74 -1.74 18.21
C SER A 142 -6.75 -3.02 17.37
N THR A 143 -5.90 -3.08 16.34
CA THR A 143 -5.73 -4.24 15.45
C THR A 143 -4.27 -4.65 15.36
N ASP A 144 -4.01 -5.95 15.34
CA ASP A 144 -2.74 -6.50 14.89
C ASP A 144 -2.68 -6.58 13.34
N PRO A 145 -1.52 -6.93 12.74
CA PRO A 145 -1.41 -7.02 11.28
C PRO A 145 -2.37 -8.03 10.62
N ALA A 146 -2.69 -9.14 11.28
CA ALA A 146 -3.60 -10.15 10.75
C ALA A 146 -5.06 -9.67 10.82
N GLU A 147 -5.44 -9.02 11.91
CA GLU A 147 -6.75 -8.40 12.08
C GLU A 147 -6.96 -7.26 11.08
N LEU A 148 -5.96 -6.39 10.87
CA LEU A 148 -6.00 -5.35 9.86
C LEU A 148 -6.15 -5.94 8.45
N ALA A 149 -5.43 -7.03 8.15
CA ALA A 149 -5.59 -7.73 6.89
C ALA A 149 -7.02 -8.30 6.72
N GLY A 150 -7.64 -8.79 7.80
CA GLY A 150 -9.05 -9.19 7.82
C GLY A 150 -10.00 -8.03 7.56
N VAL A 151 -9.81 -6.88 8.22
CA VAL A 151 -10.63 -5.68 7.98
C VAL A 151 -10.53 -5.26 6.52
N VAL A 152 -9.32 -5.24 5.94
CA VAL A 152 -9.11 -4.88 4.54
C VAL A 152 -9.76 -5.91 3.61
N ALA A 153 -9.53 -7.21 3.82
CA ALA A 153 -10.05 -8.28 2.96
C ALA A 153 -11.58 -8.32 2.87
N HIS A 154 -12.27 -7.75 3.86
CA HIS A 154 -13.73 -7.69 3.90
C HIS A 154 -14.27 -6.25 3.83
N ALA A 155 -13.43 -5.28 3.47
CA ALA A 155 -13.84 -3.89 3.29
C ALA A 155 -14.64 -3.69 1.99
N LYS A 156 -15.37 -2.57 1.93
CA LYS A 156 -16.06 -2.10 0.71
C LYS A 156 -15.19 -1.18 -0.13
N LEU A 157 -14.23 -0.52 0.50
CA LEU A 157 -13.34 0.44 -0.13
C LEU A 157 -12.11 0.64 0.78
N VAL A 158 -10.96 0.91 0.19
CA VAL A 158 -9.76 1.38 0.90
C VAL A 158 -9.30 2.72 0.33
N VAL A 159 -9.11 3.72 1.19
CA VAL A 159 -8.44 4.99 0.83
C VAL A 159 -7.21 5.17 1.70
N SER A 160 -6.03 5.23 1.09
CA SER A 160 -4.75 5.32 1.82
C SER A 160 -3.66 5.99 0.99
N GLY A 161 -2.54 6.33 1.62
CA GLY A 161 -1.28 6.49 0.89
C GLY A 161 -0.75 5.16 0.34
N ASP A 162 0.36 5.22 -0.40
CA ASP A 162 1.18 4.05 -0.77
C ASP A 162 1.82 3.40 0.48
N THR A 163 1.04 2.52 1.13
CA THR A 163 1.38 1.75 2.33
C THR A 163 0.95 0.28 2.17
N GLY A 164 1.31 -0.57 3.13
CA GLY A 164 0.91 -1.99 3.12
C GLY A 164 -0.60 -2.23 2.98
N VAL A 165 -1.44 -1.31 3.47
CA VAL A 165 -2.90 -1.40 3.36
C VAL A 165 -3.37 -1.31 1.90
N ALA A 166 -2.73 -0.47 1.08
CA ALA A 166 -3.01 -0.38 -0.35
C ALA A 166 -2.68 -1.70 -1.10
N HIS A 167 -1.58 -2.34 -0.73
CA HIS A 167 -1.18 -3.62 -1.31
C HIS A 167 -2.10 -4.77 -0.86
N LEU A 168 -2.57 -4.77 0.40
CA LEU A 168 -3.59 -5.72 0.85
C LEU A 168 -4.89 -5.53 0.08
N ALA A 169 -5.32 -4.29 -0.17
CA ALA A 169 -6.49 -4.02 -1.00
C ALA A 169 -6.32 -4.60 -2.41
N THR A 170 -5.14 -4.42 -3.00
CA THR A 170 -4.79 -5.03 -4.30
C THR A 170 -4.87 -6.55 -4.24
N ALA A 171 -4.26 -7.17 -3.23
CA ALA A 171 -4.19 -8.63 -3.10
C ALA A 171 -5.57 -9.28 -2.88
N TYR A 172 -6.46 -8.62 -2.13
CA TYR A 172 -7.81 -9.11 -1.87
C TYR A 172 -8.86 -8.62 -2.88
N ARG A 173 -8.44 -7.89 -3.93
CA ARG A 173 -9.32 -7.29 -4.95
C ARG A 173 -10.40 -6.38 -4.35
N ILE A 174 -10.00 -5.60 -3.35
CA ILE A 174 -10.86 -4.64 -2.70
C ILE A 174 -10.70 -3.29 -3.40
N PRO A 175 -11.81 -2.65 -3.82
CA PRO A 175 -11.74 -1.38 -4.51
C PRO A 175 -10.93 -0.36 -3.70
N SER A 176 -10.07 0.42 -4.34
CA SER A 176 -9.15 1.30 -3.60
C SER A 176 -8.77 2.58 -4.32
N VAL A 177 -8.58 3.65 -3.56
CA VAL A 177 -7.94 4.89 -4.02
C VAL A 177 -6.62 5.07 -3.26
N VAL A 178 -5.50 5.05 -3.99
CA VAL A 178 -4.15 5.07 -3.42
C VAL A 178 -3.43 6.35 -3.80
N LEU A 179 -2.97 7.09 -2.78
CA LEU A 179 -2.28 8.36 -2.93
C LEU A 179 -0.76 8.14 -2.97
N PHE A 180 -0.16 8.36 -4.14
CA PHE A 180 1.28 8.25 -4.32
C PHE A 180 1.96 9.61 -4.12
N GLY A 181 3.22 9.59 -3.69
CA GLY A 181 4.04 10.77 -3.50
C GLY A 181 5.44 10.54 -4.07
N PRO A 182 6.48 10.35 -3.22
CA PRO A 182 7.88 10.29 -3.65
C PRO A 182 8.17 9.11 -4.59
N VAL A 183 7.37 8.04 -4.51
CA VAL A 183 7.46 6.87 -5.37
C VAL A 183 6.28 6.89 -6.34
N THR A 184 6.57 6.69 -7.62
CA THR A 184 5.55 6.65 -8.70
C THR A 184 4.75 5.33 -8.64
N PRO A 185 3.44 5.36 -8.99
CA PRO A 185 2.67 4.14 -9.20
C PRO A 185 3.24 3.24 -10.31
N ASP A 186 4.11 3.72 -11.19
CA ASP A 186 4.77 2.84 -12.18
C ASP A 186 5.70 1.82 -11.51
N LEU A 187 6.17 2.09 -10.29
CA LEU A 187 7.07 1.21 -9.54
C LEU A 187 6.35 0.32 -8.51
N TRP A 188 5.25 0.82 -7.92
CA TRP A 188 4.57 0.20 -6.78
C TRP A 188 3.04 0.18 -6.88
N GLY A 189 2.50 0.66 -8.00
CA GLY A 189 1.07 0.76 -8.22
C GLY A 189 0.36 -0.59 -8.36
N PRO A 190 -0.97 -0.60 -8.25
CA PRO A 190 -1.76 -1.76 -8.61
C PRO A 190 -1.58 -2.10 -10.11
N PRO A 191 -1.81 -3.35 -10.52
CA PRO A 191 -1.81 -3.72 -11.93
C PRO A 191 -2.79 -2.87 -12.76
N PRO A 192 -2.41 -2.44 -13.98
CA PRO A 192 -3.23 -1.54 -14.80
C PRO A 192 -4.54 -2.17 -15.31
N ASP A 193 -4.64 -3.51 -15.26
CA ASP A 193 -5.81 -4.30 -15.66
C ASP A 193 -6.81 -4.55 -14.49
N ARG A 194 -6.57 -3.95 -13.32
CA ARG A 194 -7.48 -4.00 -12.16
C ARG A 194 -8.21 -2.66 -11.98
N PRO A 195 -9.32 -2.42 -12.71
CA PRO A 195 -10.01 -1.13 -12.73
C PRO A 195 -10.63 -0.74 -11.38
N GLU A 196 -10.76 -1.68 -10.45
CA GLU A 196 -11.19 -1.42 -9.08
C GLU A 196 -10.18 -0.60 -8.26
N HIS A 197 -8.95 -0.42 -8.74
CA HIS A 197 -7.93 0.38 -8.07
C HIS A 197 -7.61 1.66 -8.84
N ARG A 198 -7.59 2.79 -8.13
CA ARG A 198 -7.18 4.10 -8.67
C ARG A 198 -5.95 4.61 -7.95
N ALA A 199 -4.84 4.69 -8.69
CA ALA A 199 -3.63 5.34 -8.23
C ALA A 199 -3.65 6.83 -8.62
N LEU A 200 -3.52 7.71 -7.63
CA LEU A 200 -3.42 9.15 -7.85
C LEU A 200 -1.98 9.60 -7.60
N TRP A 201 -1.42 10.34 -8.56
CA TRP A 201 -0.06 10.85 -8.48
C TRP A 201 0.06 12.21 -9.18
N ARG A 202 0.70 13.16 -8.49
CA ARG A 202 0.94 14.54 -8.98
C ARG A 202 2.42 14.94 -8.82
N GLY A 203 3.31 13.94 -8.77
CA GLY A 203 4.72 14.11 -8.46
C GLY A 203 5.06 13.77 -7.01
N PRO A 204 6.28 14.12 -6.55
CA PRO A 204 6.86 13.58 -5.32
C PRO A 204 6.15 14.03 -4.04
N ALA A 205 5.43 15.14 -4.07
CA ALA A 205 4.70 15.65 -2.90
C ALA A 205 3.26 15.12 -2.91
N VAL A 206 2.94 14.16 -2.03
CA VAL A 206 1.56 13.64 -1.89
C VAL A 206 0.55 14.75 -1.57
N GLY A 207 0.99 15.81 -0.88
CA GLY A 207 0.19 17.01 -0.59
C GLY A 207 -0.27 17.81 -1.82
N SER A 208 0.28 17.53 -3.01
CA SER A 208 -0.19 18.10 -4.27
C SER A 208 -1.50 17.48 -4.78
N ILE A 209 -1.89 16.32 -4.25
CA ILE A 209 -3.17 15.68 -4.59
C ILE A 209 -4.30 16.41 -3.84
N GLY A 210 -5.25 16.99 -4.59
CA GLY A 210 -6.37 17.75 -4.05
C GLY A 210 -7.51 16.87 -3.53
N VAL A 211 -8.29 17.36 -2.56
CA VAL A 211 -9.42 16.61 -1.98
C VAL A 211 -10.45 16.23 -3.03
N GLU A 212 -10.86 17.18 -3.87
CA GLU A 212 -11.86 16.95 -4.93
C GLU A 212 -11.46 15.83 -5.89
N GLU A 213 -10.16 15.72 -6.21
CA GLU A 213 -9.65 14.64 -7.04
C GLU A 213 -9.79 13.27 -6.37
N VAL A 214 -9.54 13.20 -5.06
CA VAL A 214 -9.72 11.98 -4.27
C VAL A 214 -11.21 11.61 -4.17
N LEU A 215 -12.08 12.58 -3.92
CA LEU A 215 -13.53 12.35 -3.84
C LEU A 215 -14.09 11.84 -5.18
N ALA A 216 -13.68 12.44 -6.30
CA ALA A 216 -14.07 11.98 -7.62
C ALA A 216 -13.60 10.53 -7.87
N ALA A 217 -12.36 10.19 -7.52
CA ALA A 217 -11.86 8.83 -7.64
C ALA A 217 -12.62 7.84 -6.72
N VAL A 218 -12.98 8.24 -5.51
CA VAL A 218 -13.82 7.45 -4.59
C VAL A 218 -15.20 7.18 -5.20
N ASP A 219 -15.83 8.20 -5.79
CA ASP A 219 -17.14 8.08 -6.42
C ASP A 219 -17.08 7.15 -7.65
N GLU A 220 -16.06 7.29 -8.50
CA GLU A 220 -15.83 6.40 -9.65
C GLU A 220 -15.71 4.93 -9.22
N VAL A 221 -14.84 4.66 -8.23
CA VAL A 221 -14.56 3.29 -7.76
C VAL A 221 -15.77 2.65 -7.08
N THR A 222 -16.49 3.42 -6.26
CA THR A 222 -17.68 2.92 -5.55
C THR A 222 -18.88 2.70 -6.46
N CYS A 223 -19.06 3.52 -7.50
CA CYS A 223 -20.10 3.30 -8.52
C CYS A 223 -19.81 2.04 -9.33
N ALA A 224 -18.56 1.80 -9.74
CA ALA A 224 -18.18 0.60 -10.47
C ALA A 224 -18.37 -0.69 -9.65
N ALA A 225 -18.13 -0.64 -8.34
CA ALA A 225 -18.31 -1.78 -7.45
C ALA A 225 -19.79 -2.11 -7.13
N ALA A 226 -20.72 -1.21 -7.43
CA ALA A 226 -22.15 -1.38 -7.20
C ALA A 226 -22.92 -1.89 -8.44
N ALA A 227 -22.27 -1.95 -9.60
CA ALA A 227 -22.82 -2.42 -10.87
C ALA A 227 -22.55 -3.91 -11.09
#